data_AF-A0A800AKU4-F1
#
_entry.id   AF-A0A800AKU4-F1
#
_cell.length_a   1.000
_cell.length_b   1.000
_cell.length_c   1.000
_cell.angle_alpha   90.00
_cell.angle_beta   90.00
_cell.angle_gamma   90.00
#
_symmetry.space_group_name_H-M   'P 1'
#
loop_
_entity.id
_entity.type
_entity.pdbx_description
1 polymer ?
#
loop_
_entity_poly.entity_id
_entity_poly.type
_entity_poly.pdbx_seq_one_letter_code
_entity_poly.pdbx_strand_id
1 'polypeptide(L)'
;MILSVLIMMDRKMTRRELLNNLKLLLFSLLSYPFDGVAWAEKGEIGKTKAKNQGRSLDMEKPFFDLKKLGYVLVTPSGPEDGGDFGPKTAGTKTSGIQEALDYAKANKRDVYIAGGGLTEAFKGGVGYQLEETLRIPWNQNWRLDGGEYWLSYTQESGDAVVIDSQMNCRIKLGLVVNTRSDGAVVRMCPTSKGPDNLCCIVASTFEFNGMVGAGDVWGREGAKQKSTGLLMDAKSGGISGNKILIQEINACDLGIHITQGCHTNLLYATWIHLTNLGIKIGDAKAPNVSEHIIQAGISGDLPKTTGVQIFGQRNFLTISAHGHDAGKNVIFEGPSRENLIIAVNLAEGITNNASIPTNRIIPTWPIGFSVATPPVPASGEEVVNRHPYTIEARIVTAGQVTEWIQTDANGVSQKFSGGLFTGHGFILQPGDKIGFSYTEPPTWRWRALS
;
A
#
# COMPACT_ATOMS: atom_id res chain seq x y z
N MET A 1 -1.89 -8.86 23.94
CA MET A 1 -3.22 -8.54 24.50
C MET A 1 -4.34 -8.98 23.55
N ILE A 2 -4.30 -8.63 22.26
CA ILE A 2 -5.25 -9.11 21.22
C ILE A 2 -5.29 -10.65 21.12
N LEU A 3 -4.13 -11.31 21.20
CA LEU A 3 -4.03 -12.78 21.17
C LEU A 3 -4.67 -13.48 22.39
N SER A 4 -4.84 -12.78 23.52
CA SER A 4 -5.44 -13.32 24.74
C SER A 4 -6.97 -13.26 24.74
N VAL A 5 -7.55 -12.38 23.92
CA VAL A 5 -9.01 -12.30 23.70
C VAL A 5 -9.45 -13.33 22.67
N LEU A 6 -8.60 -13.64 21.68
CA LEU A 6 -8.88 -14.62 20.62
C LEU A 6 -8.97 -16.07 21.10
N ILE A 7 -8.25 -16.45 22.17
CA ILE A 7 -8.29 -17.81 22.74
C ILE A 7 -9.61 -18.09 23.50
N MET A 8 -10.40 -17.06 23.86
CA MET A 8 -11.66 -17.24 24.60
C MET A 8 -12.93 -17.41 23.73
N MET A 9 -12.85 -17.31 22.39
CA MET A 9 -14.04 -17.21 21.52
C MET A 9 -14.49 -18.52 20.83
N ASP A 10 -14.01 -19.69 21.28
CA ASP A 10 -14.31 -21.01 20.67
C ASP A 10 -15.63 -21.68 21.15
N ARG A 11 -16.66 -20.91 21.56
CA ARG A 11 -17.98 -21.50 21.85
C ARG A 11 -19.13 -20.61 21.36
N LYS A 12 -20.15 -21.28 20.81
CA LYS A 12 -21.41 -20.78 20.23
C LYS A 12 -21.93 -19.50 20.91
N MET A 13 -21.55 -18.34 20.38
CA MET A 13 -22.10 -17.06 20.81
C MET A 13 -23.44 -16.79 20.12
N THR A 14 -24.34 -16.18 20.87
CA THR A 14 -25.60 -15.66 20.35
C THR A 14 -25.37 -14.38 19.54
N ARG A 15 -26.29 -14.06 18.63
CA ARG A 15 -26.23 -12.84 17.78
C ARG A 15 -26.06 -11.55 18.58
N ARG A 16 -26.52 -11.51 19.84
CA ARG A 16 -26.39 -10.36 20.75
C ARG A 16 -24.96 -10.21 21.31
N GLU A 17 -24.29 -11.32 21.60
CA GLU A 17 -22.89 -11.33 22.05
C GLU A 17 -21.95 -10.96 20.91
N LEU A 18 -22.25 -11.41 19.69
CA LEU A 18 -21.53 -11.00 18.47
C LEU A 18 -21.58 -9.48 18.27
N LEU A 19 -22.77 -8.87 18.40
CA LEU A 19 -22.95 -7.42 18.27
C LEU A 19 -22.25 -6.62 19.38
N ASN A 20 -22.21 -7.13 20.61
CA ASN A 20 -21.50 -6.49 21.72
C ASN A 20 -19.97 -6.58 21.55
N ASN A 21 -19.47 -7.71 21.05
CA ASN A 21 -18.04 -7.88 20.77
C ASN A 21 -17.59 -7.04 19.57
N LEU A 22 -18.43 -6.87 18.53
CA LEU A 22 -18.17 -5.93 17.44
C LEU A 22 -18.06 -4.49 17.94
N LYS A 23 -18.92 -4.08 18.89
CA LYS A 23 -18.83 -2.75 19.51
C LYS A 23 -17.54 -2.55 20.31
N LEU A 24 -17.09 -3.57 21.04
CA LEU A 24 -15.84 -3.55 21.80
C LEU A 24 -14.60 -3.51 20.89
N LEU A 25 -14.64 -4.23 19.76
CA LEU A 25 -13.58 -4.22 18.76
C LEU A 25 -13.47 -2.85 18.07
N LEU A 26 -14.61 -2.26 17.66
CA LEU A 26 -14.67 -0.88 17.16
C LEU A 26 -14.14 0.13 18.20
N PHE A 27 -14.47 -0.05 19.48
CA PHE A 27 -13.95 0.80 20.55
C PHE A 27 -12.43 0.68 20.69
N SER A 28 -11.86 -0.52 20.55
CA SER A 28 -10.41 -0.73 20.65
C SER A 28 -9.62 -0.15 19.47
N LEU A 29 -10.20 -0.17 18.26
CA LEU A 29 -9.61 0.44 17.07
C LEU A 29 -9.66 1.98 17.12
N LEU A 30 -10.65 2.55 17.82
CA LEU A 30 -10.84 3.98 17.99
C LEU A 30 -10.12 4.59 19.22
N SER A 31 -9.46 3.77 20.05
CA SER A 31 -8.88 4.20 21.34
C SER A 31 -7.36 4.02 21.42
N TYR A 32 -6.61 4.33 20.35
CA TYR A 32 -5.16 4.51 20.46
C TYR A 32 -4.83 5.99 20.71
N PRO A 33 -4.47 6.39 21.93
CA PRO A 33 -3.79 7.67 22.12
C PRO A 33 -2.34 7.52 21.66
N PHE A 34 -1.94 8.35 20.70
CA PHE A 34 -0.54 8.74 20.55
C PHE A 34 -0.25 9.74 21.67
N ASP A 35 0.40 9.30 22.75
CA ASP A 35 0.96 10.22 23.74
C ASP A 35 2.46 10.02 23.88
N GLY A 36 3.16 11.00 23.33
CA GLY A 36 4.55 11.31 23.61
C GLY A 36 4.68 12.76 24.06
N VAL A 37 3.90 13.20 25.06
CA VAL A 37 4.16 14.43 25.81
C VAL A 37 3.72 14.23 27.27
N ALA A 38 4.70 14.20 28.17
CA ALA A 38 4.45 14.19 29.61
C ALA A 38 3.90 15.54 30.07
N TRP A 39 2.77 15.54 30.77
CA TRP A 39 2.34 16.64 31.64
C TRP A 39 1.93 16.12 33.01
N ALA A 40 2.36 16.86 34.02
CA ALA A 40 2.40 16.52 35.42
C ALA A 40 1.02 16.49 36.09
N GLU A 41 0.87 15.57 37.05
CA GLU A 41 -0.23 15.48 37.99
C GLU A 41 -0.25 16.63 39.01
N LYS A 42 -1.45 17.16 39.25
CA LYS A 42 -2.03 17.75 40.49
C LYS A 42 -3.39 18.33 40.05
N GLY A 43 -4.54 18.17 40.68
CA GLY A 43 -4.99 17.65 41.97
C GLY A 43 -6.46 18.12 42.13
N GLU A 44 -7.22 17.47 43.02
CA GLU A 44 -8.54 17.85 43.55
C GLU A 44 -9.82 17.53 42.72
N ILE A 45 -10.54 16.51 43.21
CA ILE A 45 -11.89 16.13 42.80
C ILE A 45 -12.90 16.90 43.67
N GLY A 46 -13.47 17.97 43.12
CA GLY A 46 -14.67 18.62 43.62
C GLY A 46 -15.94 17.92 43.13
N LYS A 47 -16.77 17.42 44.05
CA LYS A 47 -18.10 16.88 43.75
C LYS A 47 -19.09 18.00 43.42
N THR A 48 -19.40 18.23 42.16
CA THR A 48 -20.56 19.05 41.74
C THR A 48 -21.64 18.19 41.11
N LYS A 49 -22.83 18.17 41.76
CA LYS A 49 -24.07 17.62 41.23
C LYS A 49 -24.49 18.40 39.97
N ALA A 50 -24.42 17.77 38.80
CA ALA A 50 -24.97 18.33 37.58
C ALA A 50 -26.50 18.19 37.58
N LYS A 51 -27.20 19.33 37.55
CA LYS A 51 -28.62 19.41 37.17
C LYS A 51 -28.72 19.12 35.67
N ASN A 52 -29.46 18.08 35.31
CA ASN A 52 -29.95 17.85 33.95
C ASN A 52 -30.91 18.98 33.55
N GLN A 53 -30.38 20.04 32.93
CA GLN A 53 -31.16 20.91 32.06
C GLN A 53 -30.98 20.39 30.64
N GLY A 54 -32.09 20.08 29.97
CA GLY A 54 -32.11 19.71 28.57
C GLY A 54 -31.59 20.86 27.71
N ARG A 55 -30.28 20.91 27.50
CA ARG A 55 -29.69 21.64 26.38
C ARG A 55 -29.89 20.77 25.15
N SER A 56 -30.70 21.24 24.20
CA SER A 56 -30.53 20.78 22.82
C SER A 56 -29.05 20.95 22.49
N LEU A 57 -28.37 19.84 22.18
CA LEU A 57 -27.01 19.89 21.67
C LEU A 57 -27.06 20.77 20.43
N ASP A 58 -26.45 21.95 20.54
CA ASP A 58 -26.44 23.01 19.54
C ASP A 58 -25.58 22.54 18.36
N MET A 59 -26.13 21.62 17.55
CA MET A 59 -25.45 20.96 16.43
C MET A 59 -25.02 21.95 15.35
N GLU A 60 -25.55 23.16 15.37
CA GLU A 60 -25.32 24.18 14.34
C GLU A 60 -23.90 24.75 14.35
N LYS A 61 -23.26 24.89 15.52
CA LYS A 61 -21.96 25.59 15.63
C LYS A 61 -20.82 24.99 14.79
N PRO A 62 -20.50 23.68 14.87
CA PRO A 62 -19.37 23.14 14.13
C PRO A 62 -19.56 23.17 12.61
N PHE A 63 -20.79 23.03 12.11
CA PHE A 63 -21.07 23.12 10.67
C PHE A 63 -21.05 24.55 10.14
N PHE A 64 -21.48 25.51 10.97
CA PHE A 64 -21.54 26.92 10.59
C PHE A 64 -20.16 27.46 10.20
N ASP A 65 -19.10 27.02 10.90
CA ASP A 65 -17.74 27.44 10.60
C ASP A 65 -17.22 26.84 9.28
N LEU A 66 -17.54 25.58 8.98
CA LEU A 66 -17.14 24.96 7.71
C LEU A 66 -17.85 25.59 6.50
N LYS A 67 -19.15 25.89 6.59
CA LYS A 67 -19.86 26.59 5.52
C LYS A 67 -19.31 27.99 5.27
N LYS A 68 -18.93 28.72 6.32
CA LYS A 68 -18.26 30.02 6.19
C LYS A 68 -16.90 29.93 5.50
N LEU A 69 -16.20 28.82 5.68
CA LEU A 69 -14.96 28.53 4.96
C LEU A 69 -15.20 28.11 3.50
N GLY A 70 -16.46 28.02 3.06
CA GLY A 70 -16.83 27.76 1.67
C GLY A 70 -16.93 26.29 1.32
N TYR A 71 -17.02 25.39 2.30
CA TYR A 71 -17.26 23.98 2.06
C TYR A 71 -18.72 23.68 1.69
N VAL A 72 -18.90 22.73 0.78
CA VAL A 72 -20.13 21.98 0.59
C VAL A 72 -20.14 20.83 1.58
N LEU A 73 -21.18 20.75 2.41
CA LEU A 73 -21.26 19.77 3.49
C LEU A 73 -22.12 18.58 3.11
N VAL A 74 -21.56 17.39 3.24
CA VAL A 74 -22.30 16.13 3.21
C VAL A 74 -22.48 15.60 4.64
N THR A 75 -23.71 15.38 5.07
CA THR A 75 -24.06 14.96 6.44
C THR A 75 -25.05 13.78 6.43
N PRO A 76 -25.23 13.06 7.55
CA PRO A 76 -26.07 11.85 7.59
C PRO A 76 -27.56 12.09 7.26
N SER A 77 -28.08 13.29 7.49
CA SER A 77 -29.46 13.68 7.15
C SER A 77 -29.53 14.79 6.10
N GLY A 78 -28.40 15.22 5.56
CA GLY A 78 -28.31 16.29 4.58
C GLY A 78 -28.93 17.61 5.06
N PRO A 79 -29.79 18.26 4.28
CA PRO A 79 -30.43 19.51 4.69
C PRO A 79 -31.16 19.46 6.04
N GLU A 80 -31.64 18.29 6.47
CA GLU A 80 -32.40 18.16 7.71
C GLU A 80 -31.56 18.28 8.99
N ASP A 81 -30.25 18.04 8.91
CA ASP A 81 -29.32 18.22 10.06
C ASP A 81 -28.32 19.37 9.83
N GLY A 82 -28.62 20.25 8.88
CA GLY A 82 -27.82 21.44 8.57
C GLY A 82 -26.74 21.24 7.49
N GLY A 83 -26.60 20.03 6.92
CA GLY A 83 -25.77 19.80 5.73
C GLY A 83 -26.37 20.40 4.46
N ASP A 84 -25.64 20.30 3.35
CA ASP A 84 -26.13 20.69 2.03
C ASP A 84 -26.66 19.46 1.26
N PHE A 85 -25.99 18.32 1.45
CA PHE A 85 -26.33 17.04 0.82
C PHE A 85 -26.23 15.88 1.81
N GLY A 86 -26.90 14.77 1.54
CA GLY A 86 -26.81 13.55 2.33
C GLY A 86 -27.71 12.43 1.79
N PRO A 87 -27.91 11.34 2.55
CA PRO A 87 -28.82 10.24 2.19
C PRO A 87 -30.26 10.68 1.85
N LYS A 88 -30.68 11.84 2.34
CA LYS A 88 -32.01 12.42 2.07
C LYS A 88 -32.04 13.39 0.89
N THR A 89 -30.92 13.59 0.19
CA THR A 89 -30.88 14.30 -1.09
C THR A 89 -31.78 13.57 -2.09
N ALA A 90 -32.74 14.28 -2.68
CA ALA A 90 -33.73 13.66 -3.56
C ALA A 90 -33.07 12.96 -4.76
N GLY A 91 -33.41 11.69 -4.95
CA GLY A 91 -32.96 10.88 -6.10
C GLY A 91 -31.50 10.40 -6.03
N THR A 92 -30.77 10.67 -4.94
CA THR A 92 -29.38 10.24 -4.83
C THR A 92 -29.24 8.72 -4.78
N LYS A 93 -28.16 8.23 -5.39
CA LYS A 93 -27.70 6.84 -5.31
C LYS A 93 -26.37 6.70 -4.58
N THR A 94 -25.80 7.80 -4.13
CA THR A 94 -24.48 7.85 -3.48
C THR A 94 -24.55 8.60 -2.15
N SER A 95 -25.73 8.54 -1.51
CA SER A 95 -26.00 9.23 -0.24
C SER A 95 -25.70 10.73 -0.27
N GLY A 96 -26.00 11.39 -1.39
CA GLY A 96 -25.82 12.82 -1.61
C GLY A 96 -24.40 13.21 -2.00
N ILE A 97 -23.44 12.28 -2.02
CA ILE A 97 -22.02 12.61 -2.22
C ILE A 97 -21.75 12.98 -3.68
N GLN A 98 -22.27 12.24 -4.65
CA GLN A 98 -22.07 12.58 -6.07
C GLN A 98 -22.65 13.96 -6.38
N GLU A 99 -23.84 14.27 -5.87
CA GLU A 99 -24.48 15.56 -6.06
C GLU A 99 -23.66 16.69 -5.43
N ALA A 100 -23.08 16.46 -4.24
CA ALA A 100 -22.18 17.41 -3.60
C ALA A 100 -20.91 17.65 -4.42
N LEU A 101 -20.29 16.60 -4.97
CA LEU A 101 -19.10 16.70 -5.83
C LEU A 101 -19.39 17.49 -7.11
N ASP A 102 -20.52 17.20 -7.76
CA ASP A 102 -20.92 17.87 -8.99
C ASP A 102 -21.23 19.34 -8.74
N TYR A 103 -21.96 19.63 -7.66
CA TYR A 103 -22.24 21.00 -7.23
C TYR A 103 -20.96 21.75 -6.88
N ALA A 104 -20.05 21.13 -6.11
CA ALA A 104 -18.78 21.71 -5.71
C ALA A 104 -17.91 22.06 -6.91
N LYS A 105 -17.81 21.15 -7.89
CA LYS A 105 -17.10 21.40 -9.16
C LYS A 105 -17.71 22.56 -9.93
N ALA A 106 -19.04 22.57 -10.10
CA ALA A 106 -19.73 23.64 -10.83
C ALA A 106 -19.56 25.01 -10.16
N ASN A 107 -19.45 25.05 -8.84
CA ASN A 107 -19.40 26.27 -8.04
C ASN A 107 -18.01 26.61 -7.50
N LYS A 108 -16.97 25.84 -7.86
CA LYS A 108 -15.58 25.98 -7.39
C LYS A 108 -15.48 26.02 -5.86
N ARG A 109 -16.13 25.06 -5.20
CA ARG A 109 -16.14 24.91 -3.74
C ARG A 109 -15.42 23.64 -3.34
N ASP A 110 -14.89 23.61 -2.12
CA ASP A 110 -14.36 22.38 -1.52
C ASP A 110 -15.50 21.54 -0.94
N VAL A 111 -15.25 20.25 -0.69
CA VAL A 111 -16.24 19.32 -0.11
C VAL A 111 -15.74 18.81 1.23
N TYR A 112 -16.65 18.75 2.21
CA TYR A 112 -16.41 18.09 3.49
C TYR A 112 -17.50 17.04 3.73
N ILE A 113 -17.10 15.79 3.94
CA ILE A 113 -18.01 14.69 4.27
C ILE A 113 -17.90 14.40 5.77
N ALA A 114 -19.02 14.55 6.47
CA ALA A 114 -19.07 14.38 7.92
C ALA A 114 -18.87 12.90 8.32
N GLY A 115 -17.96 12.67 9.26
CA GLY A 115 -17.68 11.34 9.79
C GLY A 115 -17.86 11.24 11.30
N GLY A 116 -17.42 10.11 11.84
CA GLY A 116 -17.45 9.85 13.27
C GLY A 116 -16.73 10.93 14.08
N GLY A 117 -17.30 11.30 15.23
CA GLY A 117 -16.66 12.19 16.20
C GLY A 117 -16.75 13.69 15.94
N LEU A 118 -17.30 14.13 14.80
CA LEU A 118 -17.47 15.57 14.51
C LEU A 118 -18.46 16.26 15.47
N THR A 119 -19.54 15.55 15.81
CA THR A 119 -20.54 15.98 16.79
C THR A 119 -20.91 14.80 17.71
N GLU A 120 -21.56 15.08 18.84
CA GLU A 120 -22.08 14.05 19.74
C GLU A 120 -22.97 13.03 19.01
N ALA A 121 -23.80 13.53 18.09
CA ALA A 121 -24.72 12.71 17.31
C ALA A 121 -23.99 11.69 16.42
N PHE A 122 -22.72 11.92 16.08
CA PHE A 122 -21.95 11.09 15.16
C PHE A 122 -20.92 10.20 15.85
N LYS A 123 -20.92 10.12 17.19
CA LYS A 123 -19.95 9.30 17.94
C LYS A 123 -19.99 7.80 17.61
N GLY A 124 -21.10 7.29 17.09
CA GLY A 124 -21.25 5.90 16.66
C GLY A 124 -20.60 5.58 15.31
N GLY A 125 -19.96 6.57 14.67
CA GLY A 125 -19.53 6.50 13.29
C GLY A 125 -20.66 6.85 12.32
N VAL A 126 -20.28 7.19 11.08
CA VAL A 126 -21.22 7.59 10.02
C VAL A 126 -21.01 6.70 8.82
N GLY A 127 -22.09 6.10 8.33
CA GLY A 127 -22.09 5.28 7.12
C GLY A 127 -22.83 5.96 5.98
N TYR A 128 -22.22 5.96 4.80
CA TYR A 128 -22.84 6.39 3.55
C TYR A 128 -22.92 5.20 2.59
N GLN A 129 -24.11 5.00 2.03
CA GLN A 129 -24.38 3.91 1.10
C GLN A 129 -24.13 4.36 -0.34
N LEU A 130 -23.41 3.54 -1.10
CA LEU A 130 -23.14 3.72 -2.52
C LEU A 130 -23.87 2.63 -3.32
N GLU A 131 -24.97 3.00 -3.95
CA GLU A 131 -25.73 2.15 -4.87
C GLU A 131 -25.19 2.21 -6.30
N GLU A 132 -24.22 3.08 -6.58
CA GLU A 132 -23.45 3.10 -7.81
C GLU A 132 -22.04 3.65 -7.54
N THR A 133 -21.14 3.52 -8.53
CA THR A 133 -19.77 4.01 -8.42
C THR A 133 -19.76 5.50 -8.08
N LEU A 134 -19.11 5.87 -6.98
CA LEU A 134 -18.84 7.27 -6.67
C LEU A 134 -17.71 7.77 -7.59
N ARG A 135 -17.97 8.83 -8.35
CA ARG A 135 -17.00 9.41 -9.29
C ARG A 135 -16.52 10.75 -8.77
N ILE A 136 -15.26 10.82 -8.38
CA ILE A 136 -14.59 12.10 -8.11
C ILE A 136 -14.16 12.68 -9.46
N PRO A 137 -14.80 13.77 -9.92
CA PRO A 137 -14.58 14.26 -11.27
C PRO A 137 -13.21 14.94 -11.38
N TRP A 138 -12.83 15.28 -12.62
CA TRP A 138 -11.66 16.13 -12.83
C TRP A 138 -11.74 17.41 -12.01
N ASN A 139 -10.65 17.75 -11.30
CA ASN A 139 -10.48 18.99 -10.54
C ASN A 139 -9.00 19.46 -10.52
N GLN A 140 -8.82 20.76 -10.23
CA GLN A 140 -7.51 21.38 -10.01
C GLN A 140 -7.58 22.35 -8.84
N ASN A 141 -6.54 22.38 -7.99
CA ASN A 141 -6.47 23.24 -6.80
C ASN A 141 -7.69 23.06 -5.88
N TRP A 142 -8.10 21.81 -5.67
CA TRP A 142 -9.36 21.47 -5.02
C TRP A 142 -9.17 20.53 -3.84
N ARG A 143 -10.06 20.64 -2.85
CA ARG A 143 -10.02 19.83 -1.64
C ARG A 143 -11.31 19.06 -1.41
N LEU A 144 -11.14 17.78 -1.11
CA LEU A 144 -12.14 16.95 -0.44
C LEU A 144 -11.57 16.48 0.88
N ASP A 145 -12.23 16.87 1.95
CA ASP A 145 -11.93 16.37 3.29
C ASP A 145 -13.02 15.41 3.74
N GLY A 146 -12.60 14.45 4.56
CA GLY A 146 -13.50 13.49 5.16
C GLY A 146 -13.20 13.27 6.64
N GLY A 147 -14.25 13.24 7.45
CA GLY A 147 -14.17 12.69 8.79
C GLY A 147 -14.04 11.16 8.78
N GLU A 148 -14.07 10.54 9.96
CA GLU A 148 -14.00 9.09 10.15
C GLU A 148 -15.33 8.40 9.78
N TYR A 149 -15.78 8.49 8.53
CA TYR A 149 -16.96 7.77 8.01
C TYR A 149 -16.55 6.48 7.28
N TRP A 150 -17.54 5.64 6.93
CA TRP A 150 -17.36 4.59 5.95
C TRP A 150 -18.31 4.74 4.75
N LEU A 151 -17.81 4.40 3.57
CA LEU A 151 -18.58 4.24 2.34
C LEU A 151 -18.84 2.75 2.13
N SER A 152 -20.08 2.38 1.86
CA SER A 152 -20.48 0.98 1.61
C SER A 152 -20.98 0.85 0.18
N TYR A 153 -20.18 0.23 -0.69
CA TYR A 153 -20.54 -0.09 -2.06
C TYR A 153 -21.14 -1.49 -2.15
N THR A 154 -22.38 -1.59 -2.65
CA THR A 154 -23.15 -2.84 -2.64
C THR A 154 -23.43 -3.43 -4.01
N GLN A 155 -22.88 -2.85 -5.08
CA GLN A 155 -23.06 -3.41 -6.42
C GLN A 155 -22.19 -4.64 -6.61
N GLU A 156 -22.66 -5.56 -7.45
CA GLU A 156 -21.98 -6.83 -7.75
C GLU A 156 -20.86 -6.65 -8.78
N SER A 157 -20.86 -5.54 -9.52
CA SER A 157 -19.84 -5.21 -10.52
C SER A 157 -19.42 -3.74 -10.42
N GLY A 158 -18.29 -3.39 -11.04
CA GLY A 158 -17.75 -2.03 -11.06
C GLY A 158 -16.83 -1.69 -9.89
N ASP A 159 -16.28 -0.49 -9.94
CA ASP A 159 -15.38 0.04 -8.92
C ASP A 159 -16.20 0.85 -7.89
N ALA A 160 -15.86 0.81 -6.60
CA ALA A 160 -16.61 1.53 -5.57
C ALA A 160 -16.40 3.06 -5.67
N VAL A 161 -15.15 3.48 -5.75
CA VAL A 161 -14.76 4.88 -5.98
C VAL A 161 -13.83 4.96 -7.19
N VAL A 162 -14.16 5.85 -8.15
CA VAL A 162 -13.29 6.18 -9.28
C VAL A 162 -12.86 7.63 -9.16
N ILE A 163 -11.56 7.84 -9.06
CA ILE A 163 -10.92 9.15 -9.06
C ILE A 163 -10.41 9.43 -10.47
N ASP A 164 -11.04 10.41 -11.12
CA ASP A 164 -10.62 10.90 -12.43
C ASP A 164 -9.38 11.81 -12.29
N SER A 165 -8.92 12.42 -13.37
CA SER A 165 -7.77 13.33 -13.42
C SER A 165 -7.75 14.38 -12.32
N GLN A 166 -6.62 14.53 -11.62
CA GLN A 166 -6.44 15.50 -10.53
C GLN A 166 -5.15 16.28 -10.71
N MET A 167 -5.16 17.57 -10.41
CA MET A 167 -3.95 18.38 -10.40
C MET A 167 -3.90 19.28 -9.17
N ASN A 168 -2.87 19.11 -8.35
CA ASN A 168 -2.72 19.89 -7.12
C ASN A 168 -3.96 19.78 -6.20
N CYS A 169 -4.49 18.57 -6.05
CA CYS A 169 -5.65 18.29 -5.21
C CYS A 169 -5.24 17.65 -3.87
N ARG A 170 -6.13 17.76 -2.87
CA ARG A 170 -6.03 17.02 -1.61
C ARG A 170 -7.34 16.30 -1.36
N ILE A 171 -7.30 14.97 -1.30
CA ILE A 171 -8.48 14.13 -1.15
C ILE A 171 -8.27 13.21 0.03
N LYS A 172 -9.10 13.34 1.06
CA LYS A 172 -9.17 12.43 2.19
C LYS A 172 -10.51 11.70 2.19
N LEU A 173 -10.48 10.38 2.10
CA LEU A 173 -11.64 9.53 2.30
C LEU A 173 -11.49 8.73 3.60
N GLY A 174 -12.63 8.47 4.23
CA GLY A 174 -12.71 7.51 5.34
C GLY A 174 -12.47 6.07 4.89
N LEU A 175 -13.16 5.13 5.52
CA LEU A 175 -13.12 3.72 5.15
C LEU A 175 -13.94 3.47 3.88
N VAL A 176 -13.38 2.90 2.83
CA VAL A 176 -14.14 2.49 1.63
C VAL A 176 -14.31 0.98 1.64
N VAL A 177 -15.56 0.52 1.63
CA VAL A 177 -15.91 -0.91 1.70
C VAL A 177 -16.61 -1.31 0.41
N ASN A 178 -16.00 -2.21 -0.36
CA ASN A 178 -16.65 -2.91 -1.44
C ASN A 178 -17.17 -4.24 -0.90
N THR A 179 -18.49 -4.42 -0.87
CA THR A 179 -19.10 -5.59 -0.21
C THR A 179 -19.34 -6.79 -1.12
N ARG A 180 -19.29 -6.61 -2.45
CA ARG A 180 -19.72 -7.64 -3.41
C ARG A 180 -18.92 -7.72 -4.70
N SER A 181 -18.35 -6.61 -5.18
CA SER A 181 -17.78 -6.54 -6.51
C SER A 181 -16.33 -7.01 -6.56
N ASP A 182 -15.96 -7.67 -7.65
CA ASP A 182 -14.57 -8.00 -7.96
C ASP A 182 -13.76 -6.80 -8.50
N GLY A 183 -14.40 -5.64 -8.72
CA GLY A 183 -13.73 -4.39 -9.12
C GLY A 183 -12.88 -3.76 -8.02
N ALA A 184 -12.29 -2.61 -8.30
CA ALA A 184 -11.45 -1.91 -7.33
C ALA A 184 -12.28 -1.25 -6.21
N VAL A 185 -11.74 -1.23 -4.99
CA VAL A 185 -12.29 -0.42 -3.89
C VAL A 185 -12.06 1.06 -4.22
N VAL A 186 -10.83 1.42 -4.60
CA VAL A 186 -10.50 2.72 -5.16
C VAL A 186 -9.71 2.54 -6.44
N ARG A 187 -10.19 3.14 -7.53
CA ARG A 187 -9.48 3.23 -8.80
C ARG A 187 -9.09 4.67 -9.10
N MET A 188 -7.82 4.91 -9.31
CA MET A 188 -7.31 6.15 -9.90
C MET A 188 -7.19 5.92 -11.41
N CYS A 189 -8.00 6.63 -12.20
CA CYS A 189 -8.07 6.45 -13.65
C CYS A 189 -8.32 7.81 -14.33
N PRO A 190 -7.26 8.57 -14.65
CA PRO A 190 -7.40 9.82 -15.39
C PRO A 190 -7.96 9.57 -16.79
N THR A 191 -9.16 10.09 -17.05
CA THR A 191 -9.85 9.96 -18.35
C THR A 191 -10.35 11.30 -18.89
N SER A 192 -10.73 12.23 -18.01
CA SER A 192 -11.15 13.57 -18.41
C SER A 192 -9.98 14.53 -18.52
N LYS A 193 -10.08 15.47 -19.45
CA LYS A 193 -9.10 16.55 -19.65
C LYS A 193 -9.48 17.80 -18.87
N GLY A 194 -8.48 18.45 -18.30
CA GLY A 194 -8.63 19.78 -17.70
C GLY A 194 -8.72 20.92 -18.72
N PRO A 195 -8.89 22.17 -18.25
CA PRO A 195 -8.81 23.38 -19.07
C PRO A 195 -7.46 23.55 -19.78
N ASP A 196 -6.40 22.97 -19.23
CA ASP A 196 -5.06 22.87 -19.81
C ASP A 196 -4.89 21.69 -20.79
N ASN A 197 -5.98 20.98 -21.10
CA ASN A 197 -6.04 19.81 -21.97
C ASN A 197 -5.21 18.61 -21.46
N LEU A 198 -4.83 18.60 -20.18
CA LEU A 198 -4.10 17.49 -19.55
C LEU A 198 -5.06 16.44 -18.98
N CYS A 199 -4.73 15.17 -19.23
CA CYS A 199 -5.39 13.98 -18.68
C CYS A 199 -4.37 13.27 -17.78
N CYS A 200 -4.38 13.59 -16.49
CA CYS A 200 -3.38 13.08 -15.54
C CYS A 200 -3.86 13.17 -14.09
N ILE A 201 -3.23 12.38 -13.23
CA ILE A 201 -3.25 12.59 -11.78
C ILE A 201 -1.84 12.99 -11.36
N VAL A 202 -1.66 14.25 -10.98
CA VAL A 202 -0.33 14.81 -10.68
C VAL A 202 -0.34 15.76 -9.49
N ALA A 203 0.79 15.80 -8.77
CA ALA A 203 1.04 16.74 -7.67
C ALA A 203 -0.06 16.75 -6.61
N SER A 204 -0.72 15.62 -6.39
CA SER A 204 -1.88 15.51 -5.50
C SER A 204 -1.58 14.63 -4.29
N THR A 205 -2.33 14.86 -3.20
CA THR A 205 -2.26 14.04 -1.99
C THR A 205 -3.57 13.30 -1.78
N PHE A 206 -3.47 12.00 -1.52
CA PHE A 206 -4.60 11.12 -1.24
C PHE A 206 -4.41 10.46 0.11
N GLU A 207 -5.43 10.49 0.95
CA GLU A 207 -5.46 9.83 2.26
C GLU A 207 -6.69 8.94 2.37
N PHE A 208 -6.48 7.70 2.81
CA PHE A 208 -7.52 6.70 2.99
C PHE A 208 -7.39 6.05 4.36
N ASN A 209 -8.46 6.10 5.15
CA ASN A 209 -8.48 5.42 6.45
C ASN A 209 -8.56 3.90 6.30
N GLY A 210 -9.09 3.40 5.19
CA GLY A 210 -8.98 1.99 4.86
C GLY A 210 -9.67 1.63 3.55
N MET A 211 -9.28 0.48 2.99
CA MET A 211 -9.91 -0.10 1.81
C MET A 211 -10.23 -1.56 2.09
N VAL A 212 -11.51 -1.92 2.07
CA VAL A 212 -11.97 -3.29 2.34
C VAL A 212 -12.58 -3.86 1.07
N GLY A 213 -11.98 -4.92 0.56
CA GLY A 213 -12.47 -5.67 -0.60
C GLY A 213 -13.67 -6.54 -0.28
N ALA A 214 -14.27 -7.12 -1.31
CA ALA A 214 -15.45 -7.99 -1.22
C ALA A 214 -15.12 -9.42 -0.75
N GLY A 215 -13.92 -9.63 -0.22
CA GLY A 215 -13.47 -10.91 0.31
C GLY A 215 -13.92 -11.18 1.75
N ASP A 216 -13.27 -12.14 2.39
CA ASP A 216 -13.55 -12.48 3.79
C ASP A 216 -12.60 -11.76 4.74
N VAL A 217 -13.18 -10.88 5.55
CA VAL A 217 -12.47 -10.06 6.56
C VAL A 217 -12.04 -10.84 7.81
N TRP A 218 -12.31 -12.15 7.85
CA TRP A 218 -12.01 -13.01 9.00
C TRP A 218 -11.00 -14.12 8.67
N GLY A 219 -10.52 -14.19 7.43
CA GLY A 219 -9.57 -15.20 6.99
C GLY A 219 -10.06 -16.64 7.14
N ARG A 220 -11.37 -16.89 7.00
CA ARG A 220 -11.93 -18.24 7.12
C ARG A 220 -11.32 -19.16 6.07
N GLU A 221 -11.02 -20.38 6.47
CA GLU A 221 -10.47 -21.39 5.55
C GLU A 221 -11.38 -21.58 4.33
N GLY A 222 -10.79 -21.58 3.14
CA GLY A 222 -11.52 -21.69 1.87
C GLY A 222 -12.25 -20.43 1.41
N ALA A 223 -12.20 -19.34 2.19
CA ALA A 223 -12.72 -18.06 1.74
C ALA A 223 -11.98 -17.55 0.51
N LYS A 224 -12.71 -16.85 -0.37
CA LYS A 224 -12.15 -16.21 -1.55
C LYS A 224 -12.00 -14.73 -1.28
N GLN A 225 -10.80 -14.23 -1.47
CA GLN A 225 -10.58 -12.79 -1.56
C GLN A 225 -11.02 -12.29 -2.93
N LYS A 226 -11.44 -11.02 -2.97
CA LYS A 226 -12.01 -10.36 -4.15
C LYS A 226 -11.60 -8.91 -4.15
N SER A 227 -11.76 -8.23 -5.28
CA SER A 227 -11.43 -6.81 -5.44
C SER A 227 -9.94 -6.52 -5.48
N THR A 228 -9.62 -5.35 -6.02
CA THR A 228 -8.32 -4.69 -5.82
C THR A 228 -8.51 -3.56 -4.81
N GLY A 229 -7.67 -3.43 -3.78
CA GLY A 229 -7.77 -2.33 -2.82
C GLY A 229 -7.57 -0.98 -3.53
N LEU A 230 -6.34 -0.70 -3.92
CA LEU A 230 -5.98 0.46 -4.75
C LEU A 230 -5.54 0.00 -6.14
N LEU A 231 -6.25 0.43 -7.17
CA LEU A 231 -5.83 0.30 -8.57
C LEU A 231 -5.40 1.66 -9.12
N MET A 232 -4.11 1.81 -9.42
CA MET A 232 -3.58 2.96 -10.16
C MET A 232 -3.53 2.62 -11.65
N ASP A 233 -4.58 2.97 -12.36
CA ASP A 233 -4.77 2.67 -13.79
C ASP A 233 -4.42 3.88 -14.67
N ALA A 234 -3.17 3.89 -15.15
CA ALA A 234 -2.66 4.95 -16.01
C ALA A 234 -2.89 4.71 -17.52
N LYS A 235 -3.87 3.88 -17.89
CA LYS A 235 -4.15 3.55 -19.31
C LYS A 235 -4.50 4.77 -20.17
N SER A 236 -5.25 5.73 -19.61
CA SER A 236 -5.78 6.90 -20.34
C SER A 236 -5.03 8.20 -20.05
N GLY A 237 -4.20 8.23 -19.01
CA GLY A 237 -3.45 9.40 -18.57
C GLY A 237 -2.39 9.02 -17.54
N GLY A 238 -1.31 9.79 -17.47
CA GLY A 238 -0.22 9.51 -16.53
C GLY A 238 -0.64 9.72 -15.07
N ILE A 239 -0.11 8.90 -14.16
CA ILE A 239 -0.26 9.07 -12.71
C ILE A 239 1.13 9.25 -12.12
N SER A 240 1.49 10.47 -11.71
CA SER A 240 2.86 10.75 -11.25
C SER A 240 2.98 11.86 -10.22
N GLY A 241 4.04 11.83 -9.40
CA GLY A 241 4.33 12.90 -8.45
C GLY A 241 3.27 13.06 -7.35
N ASN A 242 2.55 11.98 -7.00
CA ASN A 242 1.53 12.01 -5.97
C ASN A 242 2.04 11.45 -4.65
N LYS A 243 1.40 11.86 -3.55
CA LYS A 243 1.55 11.26 -2.23
C LYS A 243 0.28 10.50 -1.87
N ILE A 244 0.39 9.24 -1.52
CA ILE A 244 -0.74 8.36 -1.19
C ILE A 244 -0.49 7.75 0.19
N LEU A 245 -1.44 7.97 1.10
CA LEU A 245 -1.44 7.49 2.48
C LEU A 245 -2.61 6.53 2.67
N ILE A 246 -2.32 5.30 3.10
CA ILE A 246 -3.32 4.25 3.30
C ILE A 246 -3.04 3.63 4.67
N GLN A 247 -4.01 3.71 5.58
CA GLN A 247 -3.87 3.09 6.90
C GLN A 247 -4.02 1.56 6.79
N GLU A 248 -5.02 1.09 6.06
CA GLU A 248 -5.31 -0.34 5.98
C GLU A 248 -5.84 -0.76 4.61
N ILE A 249 -5.41 -1.92 4.13
CA ILE A 249 -6.08 -2.66 3.05
C ILE A 249 -6.36 -4.07 3.53
N ASN A 250 -7.63 -4.49 3.43
CA ASN A 250 -8.11 -5.76 3.97
C ASN A 250 -9.06 -6.46 2.97
N ALA A 251 -9.06 -7.80 2.97
CA ALA A 251 -10.01 -8.65 2.28
C ALA A 251 -10.05 -8.44 0.74
N CYS A 252 -8.90 -8.06 0.18
CA CYS A 252 -8.72 -7.84 -1.24
C CYS A 252 -8.06 -9.05 -1.90
N ASP A 253 -8.40 -9.40 -3.13
CA ASP A 253 -7.59 -10.36 -3.90
C ASP A 253 -6.19 -9.78 -4.13
N LEU A 254 -6.14 -8.50 -4.51
CA LEU A 254 -4.93 -7.71 -4.72
C LEU A 254 -4.97 -6.45 -3.87
N GLY A 255 -3.99 -6.23 -2.99
CA GLY A 255 -3.94 -5.02 -2.16
C GLY A 255 -3.75 -3.74 -2.99
N ILE A 256 -2.59 -3.60 -3.64
CA ILE A 256 -2.24 -2.46 -4.51
C ILE A 256 -1.80 -2.97 -5.88
N HIS A 257 -2.37 -2.42 -6.95
CA HIS A 257 -1.91 -2.62 -8.33
C HIS A 257 -1.50 -1.31 -8.97
N ILE A 258 -0.25 -1.22 -9.40
CA ILE A 258 0.29 -0.07 -10.12
C ILE A 258 0.52 -0.47 -11.58
N THR A 259 -0.22 0.12 -12.52
CA THR A 259 -0.11 -0.22 -13.95
C THR A 259 0.90 0.65 -14.69
N GLN A 260 1.29 0.22 -15.89
CA GLN A 260 2.11 1.00 -16.81
C GLN A 260 1.60 2.44 -16.99
N GLY A 261 2.53 3.40 -17.01
CA GLY A 261 2.23 4.84 -17.09
C GLY A 261 2.23 5.53 -15.72
N CYS A 262 2.35 4.76 -14.63
CA CYS A 262 2.58 5.30 -13.30
C CYS A 262 4.09 5.50 -13.06
N HIS A 263 4.47 6.68 -12.57
CA HIS A 263 5.87 7.02 -12.28
C HIS A 263 6.00 7.93 -11.05
N THR A 264 7.08 7.80 -10.28
CA THR A 264 7.46 8.83 -9.28
C THR A 264 6.37 9.14 -8.24
N ASN A 265 5.61 8.12 -7.79
CA ASN A 265 4.63 8.30 -6.72
C ASN A 265 5.20 7.82 -5.38
N LEU A 266 4.81 8.51 -4.31
CA LEU A 266 5.14 8.18 -2.93
C LEU A 266 3.95 7.49 -2.26
N LEU A 267 4.09 6.23 -1.88
CA LEU A 267 3.04 5.42 -1.27
C LEU A 267 3.45 4.98 0.14
N TYR A 268 2.56 5.21 1.10
CA TYR A 268 2.65 4.65 2.45
C TYR A 268 1.41 3.82 2.74
N ALA A 269 1.59 2.51 2.91
CA ALA A 269 0.52 1.59 3.29
C ALA A 269 0.88 0.93 4.62
N THR A 270 0.29 1.39 5.72
CA THR A 270 0.67 0.93 7.06
C THR A 270 0.48 -0.58 7.22
N TRP A 271 -0.65 -1.10 6.74
CA TRP A 271 -0.98 -2.52 6.85
C TRP A 271 -1.78 -3.03 5.66
N ILE A 272 -1.26 -4.04 4.96
CA ILE A 272 -1.95 -4.78 3.89
C ILE A 272 -2.06 -6.23 4.35
N HIS A 273 -3.28 -6.73 4.49
CA HIS A 273 -3.48 -8.08 5.02
C HIS A 273 -4.78 -8.71 4.55
N LEU A 274 -4.92 -10.01 4.82
CA LEU A 274 -6.02 -10.82 4.28
C LEU A 274 -6.14 -10.68 2.75
N THR A 275 -4.98 -10.62 2.06
CA THR A 275 -4.88 -10.51 0.60
C THR A 275 -4.17 -11.69 -0.03
N ASN A 276 -4.56 -12.08 -1.25
CA ASN A 276 -3.82 -13.11 -2.00
C ASN A 276 -2.46 -12.57 -2.51
N LEU A 277 -2.44 -11.33 -2.99
CA LEU A 277 -1.24 -10.59 -3.35
C LEU A 277 -1.26 -9.19 -2.73
N GLY A 278 -0.25 -8.84 -1.93
CA GLY A 278 -0.20 -7.54 -1.26
C GLY A 278 0.00 -6.38 -2.24
N ILE A 279 1.10 -6.39 -3.00
CA ILE A 279 1.44 -5.31 -3.96
C ILE A 279 1.91 -5.89 -5.29
N LYS A 280 1.39 -5.35 -6.39
CA LYS A 280 1.82 -5.64 -7.76
C LYS A 280 2.28 -4.38 -8.47
N ILE A 281 3.54 -4.37 -8.93
CA ILE A 281 4.16 -3.22 -9.61
C ILE A 281 4.41 -3.56 -11.08
N GLY A 282 3.54 -3.10 -11.96
CA GLY A 282 3.54 -3.41 -13.39
C GLY A 282 2.99 -4.79 -13.71
N ASP A 283 3.09 -5.15 -15.00
CA ASP A 283 2.62 -6.42 -15.54
C ASP A 283 3.62 -6.97 -16.56
N ALA A 284 3.58 -8.29 -16.80
CA ALA A 284 4.50 -8.96 -17.73
C ALA A 284 4.53 -8.34 -19.13
N LYS A 285 3.37 -7.89 -19.63
CA LYS A 285 3.23 -7.27 -20.96
C LYS A 285 3.36 -5.74 -20.94
N ALA A 286 3.36 -5.14 -19.76
CA ALA A 286 3.35 -3.70 -19.56
C ALA A 286 4.20 -3.34 -18.32
N PRO A 287 5.52 -3.58 -18.35
CA PRO A 287 6.39 -3.46 -17.19
C PRO A 287 6.84 -2.01 -16.92
N ASN A 288 6.44 -1.04 -17.75
CA ASN A 288 6.91 0.35 -17.66
C ASN A 288 6.24 1.10 -16.50
N VAL A 289 6.62 0.70 -15.29
CA VAL A 289 6.27 1.28 -13.99
C VAL A 289 7.56 1.54 -13.24
N SER A 290 7.78 2.77 -12.79
CA SER A 290 9.11 3.12 -12.27
C SER A 290 9.16 4.25 -11.25
N GLU A 291 10.27 4.31 -10.52
CA GLU A 291 10.63 5.44 -9.66
C GLU A 291 9.66 5.68 -8.51
N HIS A 292 8.88 4.66 -8.13
CA HIS A 292 8.04 4.75 -6.95
C HIS A 292 8.88 4.67 -5.67
N ILE A 293 8.43 5.40 -4.65
CA ILE A 293 8.90 5.25 -3.27
C ILE A 293 7.76 4.62 -2.48
N ILE A 294 7.94 3.39 -2.00
CA ILE A 294 6.88 2.62 -1.34
C ILE A 294 7.35 2.19 0.04
N GLN A 295 6.56 2.49 1.07
CA GLN A 295 6.72 1.90 2.40
C GLN A 295 5.48 1.10 2.76
N ALA A 296 5.65 -0.19 3.06
CA ALA A 296 4.52 -1.06 3.36
C ALA A 296 4.81 -2.17 4.38
N GLY A 297 3.83 -2.40 5.27
CA GLY A 297 3.70 -3.63 6.06
C GLY A 297 2.71 -4.58 5.40
N ILE A 298 3.09 -5.83 5.18
CA ILE A 298 2.30 -6.83 4.44
C ILE A 298 2.26 -8.13 5.23
N SER A 299 1.07 -8.67 5.45
CA SER A 299 0.85 -9.92 6.17
C SER A 299 0.22 -11.00 5.28
N GLY A 300 0.84 -12.17 5.27
CA GLY A 300 0.31 -13.39 4.69
C GLY A 300 -0.65 -14.09 5.64
N ASP A 301 -1.77 -13.43 5.97
CA ASP A 301 -2.79 -13.98 6.88
C ASP A 301 -3.56 -15.17 6.28
N LEU A 302 -3.37 -15.43 4.98
CA LEU A 302 -4.01 -16.50 4.23
C LEU A 302 -2.94 -17.47 3.68
N PRO A 303 -3.30 -18.74 3.44
CA PRO A 303 -2.41 -19.66 2.75
C PRO A 303 -2.22 -19.22 1.29
N LYS A 304 -1.07 -19.59 0.70
CA LYS A 304 -0.78 -19.37 -0.73
C LYS A 304 -0.64 -17.92 -1.17
N THR A 305 -0.28 -17.05 -0.23
CA THR A 305 -0.18 -15.60 -0.45
C THR A 305 1.20 -15.17 -0.94
N THR A 306 1.25 -13.97 -1.52
CA THR A 306 2.47 -13.30 -1.97
C THR A 306 2.50 -11.87 -1.44
N GLY A 307 3.65 -11.44 -0.92
CA GLY A 307 3.81 -10.08 -0.39
C GLY A 307 3.87 -9.06 -1.52
N VAL A 308 4.96 -9.06 -2.28
CA VAL A 308 5.22 -8.11 -3.37
C VAL A 308 5.62 -8.84 -4.65
N GLN A 309 4.99 -8.49 -5.77
CA GLN A 309 5.35 -8.94 -7.11
C GLN A 309 5.74 -7.75 -7.99
N ILE A 310 6.96 -7.78 -8.55
CA ILE A 310 7.57 -6.62 -9.22
C ILE A 310 7.91 -6.98 -10.66
N PHE A 311 7.29 -6.28 -11.61
CA PHE A 311 7.67 -6.25 -13.03
C PHE A 311 8.38 -4.94 -13.38
N GLY A 312 8.09 -3.87 -12.63
CA GLY A 312 8.65 -2.53 -12.81
C GLY A 312 10.14 -2.41 -12.53
N GLN A 313 10.65 -1.19 -12.70
CA GLN A 313 12.08 -0.87 -12.60
C GLN A 313 12.35 0.39 -11.77
N ARG A 314 13.56 0.52 -11.22
CA ARG A 314 14.01 1.73 -10.51
C ARG A 314 13.11 2.17 -9.35
N ASN A 315 12.41 1.24 -8.71
CA ASN A 315 11.59 1.54 -7.54
C ASN A 315 12.43 1.44 -6.27
N PHE A 316 12.13 2.29 -5.29
CA PHE A 316 12.69 2.24 -3.95
C PHE A 316 11.61 1.80 -2.96
N LEU A 317 11.83 0.69 -2.26
CA LEU A 317 10.85 0.13 -1.34
C LEU A 317 11.44 -0.05 0.06
N THR A 318 10.63 0.18 1.09
CA THR A 318 10.90 -0.24 2.47
C THR A 318 9.79 -1.19 2.90
N ILE A 319 10.09 -2.49 3.01
CA ILE A 319 9.08 -3.55 3.12
C ILE A 319 9.28 -4.40 4.37
N SER A 320 8.17 -4.66 5.06
CA SER A 320 8.05 -5.73 6.06
C SER A 320 6.98 -6.71 5.59
N ALA A 321 7.38 -7.86 5.03
CA ALA A 321 6.47 -8.91 4.56
C ALA A 321 6.74 -10.22 5.31
N HIS A 322 5.68 -10.86 5.81
CA HIS A 322 5.77 -12.08 6.63
C HIS A 322 4.53 -12.96 6.47
N GLY A 323 4.63 -14.24 6.79
CA GLY A 323 3.51 -15.20 6.76
C GLY A 323 3.14 -15.70 5.36
N HIS A 324 3.90 -15.36 4.32
CA HIS A 324 3.64 -15.77 2.94
C HIS A 324 4.18 -17.18 2.63
N ASP A 325 3.91 -17.70 1.44
CA ASP A 325 4.59 -18.93 1.02
C ASP A 325 6.11 -18.72 0.89
N ALA A 326 6.87 -19.81 1.01
CA ALA A 326 8.31 -19.82 0.77
C ALA A 326 8.66 -19.22 -0.62
N GLY A 327 9.62 -18.29 -0.63
CA GLY A 327 10.06 -17.52 -1.78
C GLY A 327 9.11 -16.40 -2.20
N LYS A 328 8.00 -16.16 -1.49
CA LYS A 328 6.93 -15.24 -1.94
C LYS A 328 6.76 -13.96 -1.14
N ASN A 329 7.67 -13.61 -0.23
CA ASN A 329 7.63 -12.26 0.33
C ASN A 329 7.90 -11.20 -0.76
N VAL A 330 8.88 -11.47 -1.61
CA VAL A 330 9.19 -10.64 -2.80
C VAL A 330 9.46 -11.55 -3.99
N ILE A 331 8.82 -11.24 -5.11
CA ILE A 331 9.09 -11.86 -6.41
C ILE A 331 9.52 -10.77 -7.39
N PHE A 332 10.76 -10.85 -7.86
CA PHE A 332 11.23 -10.07 -9.02
C PHE A 332 10.92 -10.85 -10.29
N GLU A 333 10.08 -10.31 -11.16
CA GLU A 333 9.67 -10.96 -12.39
C GLU A 333 10.62 -10.67 -13.55
N GLY A 334 10.50 -11.39 -14.66
CA GLY A 334 11.42 -11.33 -15.80
C GLY A 334 11.87 -9.93 -16.22
N PRO A 335 10.95 -8.96 -16.43
CA PRO A 335 11.30 -7.58 -16.81
C PRO A 335 11.91 -6.71 -15.71
N SER A 336 11.77 -7.12 -14.44
CA SER A 336 12.16 -6.35 -13.27
C SER A 336 13.66 -6.10 -13.23
N ARG A 337 14.06 -4.86 -12.98
CA ARG A 337 15.48 -4.47 -12.89
C ARG A 337 15.65 -3.19 -12.08
N GLU A 338 16.86 -3.00 -11.54
CA GLU A 338 17.27 -1.75 -10.88
C GLU A 338 16.41 -1.31 -9.69
N ASN A 339 15.61 -2.21 -9.09
CA ASN A 339 14.85 -1.90 -7.89
C ASN A 339 15.75 -2.01 -6.65
N LEU A 340 15.49 -1.19 -5.63
CA LEU A 340 16.14 -1.25 -4.32
C LEU A 340 15.08 -1.47 -3.24
N ILE A 341 15.26 -2.51 -2.42
CA ILE A 341 14.40 -2.80 -1.27
C ILE A 341 15.23 -2.73 0.01
N ILE A 342 14.81 -1.92 0.97
CA ILE A 342 15.22 -2.00 2.37
C ILE A 342 14.27 -2.98 3.07
N ALA A 343 14.79 -4.14 3.46
CA ALA A 343 13.99 -5.22 3.99
C ALA A 343 14.01 -5.23 5.53
N VAL A 344 12.85 -4.96 6.13
CA VAL A 344 12.64 -5.00 7.59
C VAL A 344 12.35 -6.42 8.06
N ASN A 345 11.53 -7.16 7.30
CA ASN A 345 11.26 -8.58 7.51
C ASN A 345 10.95 -9.23 6.17
N LEU A 346 11.60 -10.36 5.86
CA LEU A 346 11.34 -11.23 4.71
C LEU A 346 11.60 -12.70 5.09
N ALA A 347 11.09 -13.17 6.23
CA ALA A 347 11.40 -14.49 6.80
C ALA A 347 11.19 -15.66 5.80
N GLU A 348 10.19 -15.57 4.94
CA GLU A 348 9.83 -16.58 3.96
C GLU A 348 10.59 -16.44 2.63
N GLY A 349 11.52 -15.49 2.52
CA GLY A 349 12.49 -15.42 1.43
C GLY A 349 11.99 -14.74 0.14
N ILE A 350 12.82 -14.82 -0.89
CA ILE A 350 12.70 -14.07 -2.15
C ILE A 350 12.83 -15.01 -3.34
N THR A 351 12.06 -14.75 -4.40
CA THR A 351 12.24 -15.37 -5.72
C THR A 351 12.74 -14.33 -6.71
N ASN A 352 13.83 -14.62 -7.43
CA ASN A 352 14.40 -13.71 -8.43
C ASN A 352 14.35 -14.31 -9.84
N ASN A 353 13.28 -14.01 -10.57
CA ASN A 353 13.09 -14.39 -11.97
C ASN A 353 13.59 -13.33 -12.95
N ALA A 354 14.18 -12.22 -12.47
CA ALA A 354 14.63 -11.14 -13.33
C ALA A 354 15.64 -11.62 -14.38
N SER A 355 15.36 -11.30 -15.64
CA SER A 355 16.27 -11.60 -16.75
C SER A 355 17.59 -10.83 -16.62
N ILE A 356 17.52 -9.59 -16.15
CA ILE A 356 18.65 -8.71 -15.81
C ILE A 356 18.66 -8.58 -14.28
N PRO A 357 19.48 -9.34 -13.55
CA PRO A 357 19.35 -9.47 -12.09
C PRO A 357 20.00 -8.30 -11.34
N THR A 358 19.62 -7.06 -11.66
CA THR A 358 20.15 -5.83 -11.03
C THR A 358 19.33 -5.34 -9.84
N ASN A 359 18.29 -6.08 -9.45
CA ASN A 359 17.50 -5.77 -8.26
C ASN A 359 18.33 -6.01 -6.99
N ARG A 360 18.24 -5.09 -6.04
CA ARG A 360 19.00 -5.10 -4.79
C ARG A 360 18.08 -5.14 -3.58
N ILE A 361 18.47 -5.92 -2.57
CA ILE A 361 17.87 -5.97 -1.26
C ILE A 361 18.96 -5.65 -0.23
N ILE A 362 18.66 -4.72 0.68
CA ILE A 362 19.47 -4.42 1.87
C ILE A 362 18.64 -4.86 3.08
N PRO A 363 18.92 -6.03 3.67
CA PRO A 363 18.23 -6.51 4.86
C PRO A 363 18.68 -5.77 6.12
N THR A 364 17.78 -5.66 7.09
CA THR A 364 18.10 -5.18 8.44
C THR A 364 18.70 -6.25 9.34
N TRP A 365 18.98 -7.44 8.80
CA TRP A 365 19.61 -8.58 9.47
C TRP A 365 20.76 -9.14 8.62
N PRO A 366 21.75 -9.82 9.23
CA PRO A 366 22.86 -10.40 8.48
C PRO A 366 22.43 -11.65 7.70
N ILE A 367 22.89 -11.77 6.45
CA ILE A 367 22.71 -12.98 5.63
C ILE A 367 23.97 -13.85 5.66
N GLY A 368 25.14 -13.25 5.44
CA GLY A 368 26.42 -13.94 5.49
C GLY A 368 26.51 -15.12 4.51
N PHE A 369 26.90 -16.30 5.00
CA PHE A 369 27.14 -17.49 4.18
C PHE A 369 25.89 -18.32 3.86
N SER A 370 24.69 -17.83 4.18
CA SER A 370 23.42 -18.52 3.90
C SER A 370 22.98 -18.44 2.44
N VAL A 371 23.69 -17.68 1.60
CA VAL A 371 23.46 -17.65 0.15
C VAL A 371 24.03 -18.88 -0.53
N ALA A 372 23.32 -19.38 -1.55
CA ALA A 372 23.83 -20.46 -2.39
C ALA A 372 25.10 -20.02 -3.13
N THR A 373 26.15 -20.84 -3.08
CA THR A 373 27.37 -20.63 -3.86
C THR A 373 27.22 -21.36 -5.20
N PRO A 374 27.27 -20.68 -6.36
CA PRO A 374 27.27 -21.34 -7.65
C PRO A 374 28.60 -22.09 -7.87
N PRO A 375 28.62 -23.12 -8.73
CA PRO A 375 29.89 -23.72 -9.17
C PRO A 375 30.76 -22.66 -9.85
N VAL A 376 32.08 -22.86 -9.83
CA VAL A 376 33.01 -22.09 -10.64
C VAL A 376 32.68 -22.35 -12.12
N PRO A 377 32.56 -21.32 -12.98
CA PRO A 377 32.25 -21.50 -14.39
C PRO A 377 33.40 -22.21 -15.11
N ALA A 378 33.15 -22.78 -16.29
CA ALA A 378 34.23 -23.36 -17.09
C ALA A 378 35.27 -22.29 -17.47
N SER A 379 36.51 -22.71 -17.75
CA SER A 379 37.57 -21.77 -18.13
C SER A 379 37.16 -20.95 -19.37
N GLY A 380 37.22 -19.63 -19.26
CA GLY A 380 36.79 -18.67 -20.29
C GLY A 380 35.31 -18.27 -20.21
N GLU A 381 34.51 -18.91 -19.37
CA GLU A 381 33.12 -18.53 -19.11
C GLU A 381 33.00 -17.62 -17.88
N GLU A 382 31.89 -16.89 -17.81
CA GLU A 382 31.56 -16.01 -16.68
C GLU A 382 30.37 -16.58 -15.90
N VAL A 383 30.37 -16.38 -14.59
CA VAL A 383 29.18 -16.54 -13.74
C VAL A 383 28.66 -15.16 -13.35
N VAL A 384 27.34 -15.01 -13.32
CA VAL A 384 26.66 -13.78 -12.89
C VAL A 384 26.17 -13.89 -11.45
N ASN A 385 26.30 -12.83 -10.68
CA ASN A 385 25.62 -12.70 -9.40
C ASN A 385 24.11 -12.52 -9.61
N ARG A 386 23.36 -13.62 -9.51
CA ARG A 386 21.89 -13.60 -9.57
C ARG A 386 21.21 -13.38 -8.21
N HIS A 387 21.98 -13.34 -7.12
CA HIS A 387 21.41 -13.01 -5.82
C HIS A 387 21.05 -11.52 -5.79
N PRO A 388 19.95 -11.12 -5.12
CA PRO A 388 19.60 -9.72 -4.97
C PRO A 388 20.48 -8.99 -3.94
N TYR A 389 21.65 -9.53 -3.60
CA TYR A 389 22.57 -9.02 -2.59
C TYR A 389 23.91 -8.68 -3.23
N THR A 390 24.62 -7.72 -2.65
CA THR A 390 26.06 -7.60 -2.92
C THR A 390 26.75 -8.83 -2.33
N ILE A 391 27.56 -9.51 -3.14
CA ILE A 391 28.26 -10.73 -2.76
C ILE A 391 29.77 -10.46 -2.68
N GLU A 392 30.41 -11.02 -1.65
CA GLU A 392 31.84 -11.32 -1.65
C GLU A 392 32.04 -12.78 -2.10
N ALA A 393 32.63 -12.98 -3.28
CA ALA A 393 33.08 -14.29 -3.74
C ALA A 393 34.53 -14.49 -3.29
N ARG A 394 34.76 -15.42 -2.36
CA ARG A 394 36.08 -15.64 -1.75
C ARG A 394 36.71 -16.95 -2.24
N ILE A 395 37.93 -16.87 -2.74
CA ILE A 395 38.72 -18.02 -3.17
C ILE A 395 39.13 -18.87 -1.98
N VAL A 396 38.77 -20.15 -2.01
CA VAL A 396 39.13 -21.17 -1.03
C VAL A 396 40.41 -21.88 -1.47
N THR A 397 40.47 -22.33 -2.73
CA THR A 397 41.69 -22.83 -3.38
C THR A 397 41.92 -22.10 -4.69
N ALA A 398 43.17 -21.70 -4.96
CA ALA A 398 43.50 -20.82 -6.08
C ALA A 398 43.47 -21.48 -7.47
N GLY A 399 43.64 -22.80 -7.55
CA GLY A 399 43.83 -23.50 -8.83
C GLY A 399 45.06 -23.00 -9.59
N GLN A 400 45.04 -23.15 -10.92
CA GLN A 400 46.07 -22.66 -11.84
C GLN A 400 45.45 -21.65 -12.81
N VAL A 401 45.07 -20.48 -12.26
CA VAL A 401 44.48 -19.36 -13.00
C VAL A 401 45.59 -18.50 -13.62
N THR A 402 45.41 -18.08 -14.87
CA THR A 402 46.35 -17.20 -15.60
C THR A 402 45.77 -15.82 -15.89
N GLU A 403 44.45 -15.71 -15.99
CA GLU A 403 43.71 -14.48 -16.23
C GLU A 403 42.36 -14.55 -15.53
N TRP A 404 41.85 -13.40 -15.09
CA TRP A 404 40.47 -13.28 -14.65
C TRP A 404 39.85 -11.98 -15.16
N ILE A 405 38.53 -11.98 -15.30
CA ILE A 405 37.75 -10.86 -15.83
C ILE A 405 36.60 -10.57 -14.87
N GLN A 406 36.38 -9.28 -14.59
CA GLN A 406 35.19 -8.80 -13.91
C GLN A 406 34.40 -7.92 -14.88
N THR A 407 33.11 -8.19 -15.00
CA THR A 407 32.20 -7.45 -15.87
C THR A 407 31.07 -6.87 -15.03
N ASP A 408 30.85 -5.57 -15.08
CA ASP A 408 29.75 -4.94 -14.36
C ASP A 408 28.39 -5.30 -14.99
N ALA A 409 27.30 -4.99 -14.29
CA ALA A 409 25.95 -5.22 -14.81
C ALA A 409 25.62 -4.48 -16.12
N ASN A 410 26.40 -3.45 -16.49
CA ASN A 410 26.25 -2.71 -17.75
C ASN A 410 27.06 -3.34 -18.91
N GLY A 411 27.83 -4.40 -18.63
CA GLY A 411 28.65 -5.09 -19.62
C GLY A 411 30.05 -4.48 -19.80
N VAL A 412 30.50 -3.60 -18.91
CA VAL A 412 31.86 -3.06 -18.92
C VAL A 412 32.79 -4.05 -18.23
N SER A 413 33.79 -4.54 -18.97
CA SER A 413 34.73 -5.55 -18.47
C SER A 413 36.12 -4.99 -18.19
N GLN A 414 36.73 -5.46 -17.11
CA GLN A 414 38.14 -5.25 -16.77
C GLN A 414 38.84 -6.61 -16.69
N LYS A 415 39.91 -6.78 -17.46
CA LYS A 415 40.75 -8.00 -17.44
C LYS A 415 41.98 -7.80 -16.58
N PHE A 416 42.40 -8.88 -15.93
CA PHE A 416 43.57 -8.92 -15.06
C PHE A 416 44.40 -10.15 -15.40
N SER A 417 45.66 -9.93 -15.81
CA SER A 417 46.63 -11.00 -16.02
C SER A 417 47.29 -11.35 -14.69
N GLY A 418 47.19 -12.60 -14.27
CA GLY A 418 47.74 -13.07 -12.99
C GLY A 418 46.90 -14.17 -12.35
N GLY A 419 47.55 -14.95 -11.49
CA GLY A 419 46.89 -16.00 -10.71
C GLY A 419 46.09 -15.48 -9.53
N LEU A 420 45.40 -16.41 -8.87
CA LEU A 420 44.67 -16.17 -7.63
C LEU A 420 45.47 -16.64 -6.42
N PHE A 421 45.05 -16.26 -5.22
CA PHE A 421 45.58 -16.77 -3.96
C PHE A 421 44.42 -17.10 -3.02
N THR A 422 44.65 -18.01 -2.07
CA THR A 422 43.64 -18.35 -1.06
C THR A 422 43.28 -17.11 -0.23
N GLY A 423 41.98 -16.84 -0.11
CA GLY A 423 41.46 -15.66 0.58
C GLY A 423 41.25 -14.43 -0.32
N HIS A 424 41.66 -14.48 -1.60
CA HIS A 424 41.32 -13.43 -2.57
C HIS A 424 39.78 -13.30 -2.65
N GLY A 425 39.26 -12.08 -2.47
CA GLY A 425 37.83 -11.77 -2.54
C GLY A 425 37.48 -10.86 -3.72
N PHE A 426 36.32 -11.13 -4.34
CA PHE A 426 35.71 -10.28 -5.36
C PHE A 426 34.39 -9.73 -4.84
N ILE A 427 34.15 -8.42 -4.97
CA ILE A 427 32.87 -7.82 -4.64
C ILE A 427 32.04 -7.70 -5.91
N LEU A 428 30.88 -8.34 -5.91
CA LEU A 428 29.96 -8.40 -7.05
C LEU A 428 28.62 -7.82 -6.63
N GLN A 429 28.19 -6.74 -7.30
CA GLN A 429 26.82 -6.26 -7.21
C GLN A 429 25.86 -7.22 -7.92
N PRO A 430 24.55 -7.19 -7.63
CA PRO A 430 23.56 -7.92 -8.44
C PRO A 430 23.72 -7.57 -9.93
N GLY A 431 23.88 -8.60 -10.78
CA GLY A 431 24.13 -8.44 -12.22
C GLY A 431 25.60 -8.42 -12.65
N ASP A 432 26.53 -8.17 -11.73
CA ASP A 432 27.96 -8.28 -12.04
C ASP A 432 28.35 -9.73 -12.32
N LYS A 433 29.44 -9.89 -13.08
CA LYS A 433 29.98 -11.18 -13.48
C LYS A 433 31.46 -11.29 -13.18
N ILE A 434 31.90 -12.53 -13.00
CA ILE A 434 33.31 -12.89 -12.86
C ILE A 434 33.60 -14.14 -13.69
N GLY A 435 34.72 -14.15 -14.41
CA GLY A 435 35.21 -15.28 -15.18
C GLY A 435 36.70 -15.51 -14.98
N PHE A 436 37.15 -16.73 -15.27
CA PHE A 436 38.54 -17.16 -15.06
C PHE A 436 39.07 -17.94 -16.26
N SER A 437 40.36 -17.78 -16.57
CA SER A 437 41.09 -18.65 -17.48
C SER A 437 42.06 -19.52 -16.66
N TYR A 438 41.93 -20.85 -16.74
CA TYR A 438 42.70 -21.77 -15.90
C TYR A 438 42.94 -23.14 -16.54
N THR A 439 43.96 -23.84 -16.05
CA THR A 439 44.17 -25.29 -16.33
C THR A 439 43.70 -26.18 -15.18
N GLU A 440 43.68 -25.66 -13.96
CA GLU A 440 43.07 -26.28 -12.77
C GLU A 440 42.07 -25.30 -12.16
N PRO A 441 40.80 -25.68 -11.95
CA PRO A 441 39.78 -24.75 -11.48
C PRO A 441 40.08 -24.27 -10.05
N PRO A 442 39.88 -22.97 -9.75
CA PRO A 442 39.80 -22.54 -8.37
C PRO A 442 38.55 -23.13 -7.71
N THR A 443 38.46 -23.01 -6.38
CA THR A 443 37.20 -23.16 -5.64
C THR A 443 36.91 -21.89 -4.87
N TRP A 444 35.62 -21.60 -4.65
CA TRP A 444 35.21 -20.39 -3.95
C TRP A 444 34.03 -20.61 -3.02
N ARG A 445 33.73 -19.60 -2.23
CA ARG A 445 32.52 -19.51 -1.41
C ARG A 445 31.94 -18.12 -1.49
N TRP A 446 30.62 -18.02 -1.64
CA TRP A 446 29.92 -16.75 -1.69
C TRP A 446 29.38 -16.37 -0.31
N ARG A 447 29.51 -15.08 0.01
CA ARG A 447 28.98 -14.47 1.23
C ARG A 447 28.22 -13.21 0.85
N ALA A 448 26.97 -13.09 1.30
CA ALA A 448 26.24 -11.83 1.16
C ALA A 448 26.79 -10.78 2.15
N LEU A 449 26.99 -9.58 1.62
CA LEU A 449 27.31 -8.38 2.38
C LEU A 449 26.01 -7.65 2.74
N SER A 450 25.92 -7.21 3.99
CA SER A 450 24.80 -6.44 4.54
C SER A 450 24.98 -4.96 4.33
#